data_AF-A0A3Q2QEV2-F1
#
_entry.id   AF-A0A3Q2QEV2-F1
#
_cell.length_a   1.000
_cell.length_b   1.000
_cell.length_c   1.000
_cell.angle_alpha   90.00
_cell.angle_beta   90.00
_cell.angle_gamma   90.00
#
_symmetry.space_group_name_H-M   'P 1'
#
loop_
_entity.id
_entity.type
_entity.pdbx_description
1 polymer ?
#
loop_
_entity_poly.entity_id
_entity_poly.type
_entity_poly.pdbx_seq_one_letter_code
_entity_poly.pdbx_strand_id
1 'polypeptide(L)'
;PPWLQTCMEGPCMNWSIVRQKSQSRLLRTSSRAMTVMPAWVIDKYGNNDVLRFTNNASFPVINYPNEVIVKVFAAGLNPLDVSMRGGYGSATLAMKRDPLNIMQSGNEFPLVLGRDVSGVVMECGLDVKYFRERDEVWAAIPPWKQGSLAEFVVLSANEISHKPKSMSHTEAAAIPYVATTAWSALVNTGGLKRRTISPPIVEHFNFPNCHLLF
;
A
#
# COMPACT_ATOMS: atom_id res chain seq x y z
N PRO A 1 -93.55 -13.69 -7.68
CA PRO A 1 -93.08 -15.04 -8.07
C PRO A 1 -91.62 -15.24 -7.62
N PRO A 2 -91.24 -16.42 -7.11
CA PRO A 2 -91.05 -16.54 -5.65
C PRO A 2 -89.71 -17.19 -5.20
N TRP A 3 -89.40 -17.02 -3.90
CA TRP A 3 -88.47 -17.79 -3.03
C TRP A 3 -86.94 -17.66 -3.31
N LEU A 4 -85.96 -17.82 -2.40
CA LEU A 4 -85.71 -17.77 -0.94
C LEU A 4 -84.18 -18.01 -0.80
N GLN A 5 -83.50 -17.41 0.20
CA GLN A 5 -82.25 -17.87 0.86
C GLN A 5 -80.97 -18.02 -0.02
N THR A 6 -79.72 -17.84 0.42
CA THR A 6 -79.06 -18.05 1.71
C THR A 6 -77.66 -17.39 1.69
N CYS A 7 -77.10 -17.19 2.88
CA CYS A 7 -75.76 -16.71 3.23
C CYS A 7 -74.59 -17.37 2.46
N MET A 8 -73.46 -16.65 2.30
CA MET A 8 -72.12 -17.13 2.67
C MET A 8 -71.14 -15.95 2.82
N GLU A 9 -70.42 -15.96 3.94
CA GLU A 9 -69.29 -15.09 4.26
C GLU A 9 -68.12 -15.35 3.30
N GLY A 10 -67.42 -14.29 2.90
CA GLY A 10 -66.16 -14.34 2.16
C GLY A 10 -65.14 -13.38 2.78
N PRO A 11 -63.88 -13.79 3.00
CA PRO A 11 -62.96 -13.06 3.87
C PRO A 11 -62.41 -11.78 3.22
N CYS A 12 -62.37 -10.71 4.01
CA CYS A 12 -61.66 -9.48 3.70
C CYS A 12 -60.15 -9.76 3.60
N MET A 13 -59.58 -9.73 2.39
CA MET A 13 -58.13 -9.67 2.21
C MET A 13 -57.63 -8.26 2.52
N ASN A 14 -57.04 -8.10 3.71
CA ASN A 14 -56.31 -6.90 4.10
C ASN A 14 -55.02 -6.78 3.29
N TRP A 15 -54.97 -5.83 2.36
CA TRP A 15 -53.72 -5.43 1.71
C TRP A 15 -52.89 -4.62 2.70
N SER A 16 -51.90 -5.27 3.31
CA SER A 16 -50.91 -4.58 4.14
C SER A 16 -49.89 -3.91 3.21
N ILE A 17 -50.01 -2.60 3.01
CA ILE A 17 -48.99 -1.80 2.31
C ILE A 17 -47.74 -1.76 3.18
N VAL A 18 -46.74 -2.56 2.84
CA VAL A 18 -45.40 -2.48 3.44
C VAL A 18 -44.71 -1.25 2.87
N ARG A 19 -44.69 -0.15 3.64
CA ARG A 19 -43.86 1.03 3.34
C ARG A 19 -42.40 0.69 3.62
N GLN A 20 -41.64 0.38 2.57
CA GLN A 20 -40.18 0.35 2.67
C GLN A 20 -39.66 1.77 2.93
N LYS A 21 -39.12 2.00 4.13
CA LYS A 21 -38.33 3.20 4.42
C LYS A 21 -37.06 3.13 3.58
N SER A 22 -37.02 3.93 2.52
CA SER A 22 -35.80 4.23 1.77
C SER A 22 -34.77 4.83 2.73
N GLN A 23 -33.75 4.06 3.09
CA GLN A 23 -32.55 4.61 3.73
C GLN A 23 -31.69 5.21 2.62
N SER A 24 -31.85 6.50 2.37
CA SER A 24 -30.88 7.26 1.60
C SER A 24 -29.57 7.31 2.39
N ARG A 25 -28.57 6.56 1.95
CA ARG A 25 -27.19 6.78 2.38
C ARG A 25 -26.82 8.18 1.89
N LEU A 26 -26.67 9.13 2.81
CA LEU A 26 -26.06 10.41 2.52
C LEU A 26 -24.62 10.15 2.08
N LEU A 27 -24.40 10.17 0.76
CA LEU A 27 -23.06 10.21 0.18
C LEU A 27 -22.41 11.51 0.65
N ARG A 28 -21.59 11.40 1.69
CA ARG A 28 -20.78 12.50 2.21
C ARG A 28 -19.66 12.76 1.21
N THR A 29 -19.91 13.60 0.21
CA THR A 29 -18.89 14.15 -0.71
C THR A 29 -18.08 15.23 0.01
N SER A 30 -17.33 14.83 1.04
CA SER A 30 -16.46 15.75 1.74
C SER A 30 -15.16 15.07 2.14
N SER A 31 -14.40 14.68 1.13
CA SER A 31 -12.96 14.94 1.12
C SER A 31 -12.70 15.71 -0.17
N ARG A 32 -11.94 16.82 -0.11
CA ARG A 32 -11.28 17.30 -1.32
C ARG A 32 -10.39 16.14 -1.75
N ALA A 33 -10.65 15.54 -2.91
CA ALA A 33 -9.71 14.62 -3.50
C ALA A 33 -8.40 15.40 -3.67
N MET A 34 -7.39 15.08 -2.86
CA MET A 34 -6.07 15.64 -3.06
C MET A 34 -5.60 15.10 -4.40
N THR A 35 -5.48 15.97 -5.40
CA THR A 35 -4.98 15.60 -6.73
C THR A 35 -3.47 15.71 -6.81
N VAL A 36 -2.87 16.44 -5.86
CA VAL A 36 -1.44 16.67 -5.75
C VAL A 36 -0.96 16.51 -4.30
N MET A 37 0.34 16.29 -4.13
CA MET A 37 1.03 16.19 -2.85
C MET A 37 2.45 16.79 -2.92
N PRO A 38 3.03 17.15 -1.76
CA PRO A 38 4.45 17.42 -1.62
C PRO A 38 5.33 16.19 -1.86
N ALA A 39 6.44 16.37 -2.58
CA ALA A 39 7.44 15.33 -2.81
C ALA A 39 8.81 15.91 -3.17
N TRP A 40 9.86 15.12 -2.94
CA TRP A 40 11.16 15.28 -3.60
C TRP A 40 11.20 14.37 -4.82
N VAL A 41 11.47 14.96 -5.97
CA VAL A 41 11.51 14.28 -7.26
C VAL A 41 12.82 14.55 -7.98
N ILE A 42 13.12 13.71 -8.97
CA ILE A 42 14.10 14.00 -10.01
C ILE A 42 13.40 13.98 -11.37
N ASP A 43 13.77 14.90 -12.26
CA ASP A 43 13.24 14.95 -13.64
C ASP A 43 14.27 14.40 -14.66
N LYS A 44 15.47 14.09 -14.19
CA LYS A 44 16.57 13.45 -14.92
C LYS A 44 17.54 12.81 -13.93
N TYR A 45 18.34 11.87 -14.40
CA TYR A 45 19.44 11.32 -13.61
C TYR A 45 20.58 12.34 -13.46
N GLY A 46 21.32 12.26 -12.35
CA GLY A 46 22.50 13.10 -12.12
C GLY A 46 22.98 13.17 -10.67
N ASN A 47 23.72 14.23 -10.39
CA ASN A 47 24.25 14.52 -9.06
C ASN A 47 23.14 15.07 -8.14
N ASN A 48 23.49 15.54 -6.95
CA ASN A 48 22.50 15.94 -5.95
C ASN A 48 21.65 17.16 -6.38
N ASP A 49 22.11 17.93 -7.35
CA ASP A 49 21.45 19.10 -7.93
C ASP A 49 20.16 18.77 -8.71
N VAL A 50 19.97 17.50 -9.09
CA VAL A 50 18.74 17.07 -9.79
C VAL A 50 17.56 16.84 -8.85
N LEU A 51 17.79 16.80 -7.53
CA LEU A 51 16.72 16.70 -6.54
C LEU A 51 15.95 18.02 -6.46
N ARG A 52 14.64 17.94 -6.67
CA ARG A 52 13.74 19.08 -6.65
C ARG A 52 12.57 18.81 -5.74
N PHE A 53 12.32 19.72 -4.80
CA PHE A 53 11.09 19.73 -4.03
C PHE A 53 9.94 20.29 -4.87
N THR A 54 8.75 19.70 -4.74
CA THR A 54 7.53 20.15 -5.41
C THR A 54 6.33 19.98 -4.48
N ASN A 55 5.36 20.90 -4.54
CA ASN A 55 4.05 20.73 -3.91
C ASN A 55 3.00 20.14 -4.86
N ASN A 56 3.42 19.79 -6.08
CA ASN A 56 2.54 19.47 -7.20
C ASN A 56 2.81 18.06 -7.78
N ALA A 57 3.39 17.15 -7.01
CA ALA A 57 3.49 15.75 -7.45
C ALA A 57 2.09 15.12 -7.46
N SER A 58 1.78 14.27 -8.45
CA SER A 58 0.47 13.62 -8.53
C SER A 58 0.19 12.80 -7.27
N PHE A 59 -1.00 12.94 -6.71
CA PHE A 59 -1.42 12.08 -5.60
C PHE A 59 -1.52 10.62 -6.07
N PRO A 60 -1.02 9.64 -5.31
CA PRO A 60 -1.05 8.24 -5.71
C PRO A 60 -2.49 7.72 -5.79
N VAL A 61 -2.75 6.83 -6.76
CA VAL A 61 -4.06 6.22 -6.98
C VAL A 61 -3.95 4.72 -6.84
N ILE A 62 -4.95 4.09 -6.22
CA ILE A 62 -5.11 2.63 -6.19
C ILE A 62 -5.53 2.18 -7.59
N ASN A 63 -4.61 1.53 -8.31
CA ASN A 63 -4.87 0.97 -9.63
C ASN A 63 -5.30 -0.49 -9.53
N TYR A 64 -4.84 -1.20 -8.49
CA TYR A 64 -5.13 -2.61 -8.25
C TYR A 64 -5.84 -2.82 -6.90
N PRO A 65 -6.80 -3.74 -6.81
CA PRO A 65 -7.63 -3.91 -5.61
C PRO A 65 -6.85 -4.40 -4.39
N ASN A 66 -5.60 -4.87 -4.56
CA ASN A 66 -4.71 -5.29 -3.48
C ASN A 66 -3.75 -4.18 -3.00
N GLU A 67 -3.90 -2.94 -3.47
CA GLU A 67 -3.04 -1.83 -3.08
C GLU A 67 -3.58 -1.07 -1.87
N VAL A 68 -2.68 -0.36 -1.20
CA VAL A 68 -2.96 0.56 -0.10
C VAL A 68 -2.25 1.89 -0.35
N ILE A 69 -2.86 2.98 0.09
CA ILE A 69 -2.21 4.30 0.16
C ILE A 69 -1.76 4.50 1.60
N VAL A 70 -0.48 4.82 1.78
CA VAL A 70 0.13 5.09 3.09
C VAL A 70 0.52 6.57 3.14
N LYS A 71 0.09 7.27 4.19
CA LYS A 71 0.65 8.58 4.55
C LYS A 71 2.02 8.36 5.17
N VAL A 72 3.05 8.92 4.56
CA VAL A 72 4.44 8.80 5.01
C VAL A 72 4.64 9.68 6.24
N PHE A 73 5.10 9.08 7.35
CA PHE A 73 5.54 9.83 8.53
C PHE A 73 7.05 9.95 8.58
N ALA A 74 7.75 8.89 8.16
CA ALA A 74 9.20 8.88 8.03
C ALA A 74 9.63 7.97 6.87
N ALA A 75 10.77 8.30 6.28
CA ALA A 75 11.41 7.52 5.24
C ALA A 75 12.90 7.36 5.56
N GLY A 76 13.45 6.18 5.28
CA GLY A 76 14.88 5.90 5.34
C GLY A 76 15.55 6.15 3.99
N LEU A 77 16.79 6.64 4.03
CA LEU A 77 17.65 6.77 2.84
C LEU A 77 18.69 5.65 2.82
N ASN A 78 18.82 5.01 1.67
CA ASN A 78 19.78 3.94 1.43
C ASN A 78 20.82 4.36 0.38
N PRO A 79 22.02 3.73 0.36
CA PRO A 79 22.98 3.95 -0.72
C PRO A 79 22.39 3.73 -2.12
N LEU A 80 21.41 2.82 -2.24
CA LEU A 80 20.69 2.59 -3.49
C LEU A 80 19.96 3.85 -3.99
N ASP A 81 19.39 4.68 -3.12
CA ASP A 81 18.68 5.90 -3.53
C ASP A 81 19.65 6.88 -4.22
N VAL A 82 20.87 7.02 -3.69
CA VAL A 82 21.92 7.87 -4.28
C VAL A 82 22.39 7.30 -5.61
N SER A 83 22.58 5.98 -5.70
CA SER A 83 22.97 5.31 -6.95
C SER A 83 21.88 5.43 -8.02
N MET A 84 20.61 5.22 -7.66
CA MET A 84 19.46 5.36 -8.56
C MET A 84 19.31 6.79 -9.06
N ARG A 85 19.53 7.80 -8.20
CA ARG A 85 19.59 9.21 -8.62
C ARG A 85 20.62 9.42 -9.72
N GLY A 86 21.78 8.76 -9.62
CA GLY A 86 22.83 8.77 -10.63
C GLY A 86 22.55 7.94 -11.88
N GLY A 87 21.41 7.25 -11.97
CA GLY A 87 21.01 6.41 -13.11
C GLY A 87 21.42 4.95 -13.00
N TYR A 88 21.92 4.49 -11.85
CA TYR A 88 22.25 3.08 -11.63
C TYR A 88 21.00 2.20 -11.80
N GLY A 89 21.13 1.17 -12.64
CA GLY A 89 20.06 0.20 -12.88
C GLY A 89 18.89 0.72 -13.72
N SER A 90 18.97 1.92 -14.29
CA SER A 90 17.86 2.56 -15.04
C SER A 90 17.28 1.66 -16.13
N ALA A 91 18.13 1.01 -16.94
CA ALA A 91 17.69 0.09 -17.99
C ALA A 91 16.91 -1.12 -17.43
N THR A 92 17.42 -1.76 -16.38
CA THR A 92 16.76 -2.92 -15.75
C THR A 92 15.46 -2.51 -15.05
N LEU A 93 15.45 -1.36 -14.38
CA LEU A 93 14.25 -0.86 -13.71
C LEU A 93 13.19 -0.40 -14.73
N ALA A 94 13.59 0.14 -15.88
CA ALA A 94 12.66 0.46 -16.97
C ALA A 94 11.94 -0.79 -17.48
N MET A 95 12.66 -1.91 -17.69
CA MET A 95 12.04 -3.20 -18.07
C MET A 95 11.06 -3.71 -17.01
N LYS A 96 11.31 -3.45 -15.72
CA LYS A 96 10.38 -3.82 -14.63
C LYS A 96 9.15 -2.92 -14.56
N ARG A 97 9.31 -1.62 -14.89
CA ARG A 97 8.21 -0.64 -14.93
C ARG A 97 7.28 -0.87 -16.11
N ASP A 98 7.85 -1.24 -17.25
CA ASP A 98 7.13 -1.49 -18.48
C ASP A 98 7.55 -2.81 -19.13
N PRO A 99 7.04 -3.96 -18.63
CA PRO A 99 7.38 -5.27 -19.16
C PRO A 99 6.98 -5.47 -20.63
N LEU A 100 6.05 -4.66 -21.14
CA LEU A 100 5.54 -4.75 -22.50
C LEU A 100 6.26 -3.81 -23.48
N ASN A 101 7.17 -2.95 -23.00
CA ASN A 101 7.89 -1.94 -23.79
C ASN A 101 6.94 -1.05 -24.64
N ILE A 102 5.80 -0.65 -24.06
CA ILE A 102 4.79 0.21 -24.70
C ILE A 102 5.00 1.70 -24.39
N MET A 103 5.76 2.02 -23.34
CA MET A 103 6.06 3.37 -22.87
C MET A 103 7.29 3.94 -23.59
N GLN A 104 7.34 5.26 -23.74
CA GLN A 104 8.50 5.96 -24.28
C GLN A 104 9.63 6.07 -23.25
N SER A 105 10.87 6.28 -23.73
CA SER A 105 12.01 6.54 -22.85
C SER A 105 11.77 7.78 -21.98
N GLY A 106 12.09 7.69 -20.68
CA GLY A 106 11.92 8.78 -19.72
C GLY A 106 10.57 8.81 -19.01
N ASN A 107 9.69 7.82 -19.23
CA ASN A 107 8.37 7.78 -18.61
C ASN A 107 8.39 7.47 -17.09
N GLU A 108 9.56 7.20 -16.51
CA GLU A 108 9.73 7.11 -15.06
C GLU A 108 9.73 8.48 -14.37
N PHE A 109 9.95 9.57 -15.11
CA PHE A 109 10.04 10.92 -14.57
C PHE A 109 8.66 11.62 -14.56
N PRO A 110 8.37 12.46 -13.54
CA PRO A 110 9.18 12.74 -12.36
C PRO A 110 9.27 11.52 -11.42
N LEU A 111 10.49 11.17 -11.00
CA LEU A 111 10.75 9.98 -10.18
C LEU A 111 10.93 10.37 -8.72
N VAL A 112 10.11 9.78 -7.84
CA VAL A 112 10.24 9.85 -6.39
C VAL A 112 11.15 8.71 -5.91
N LEU A 113 12.23 9.06 -5.22
CA LEU A 113 13.17 8.11 -4.59
C LEU A 113 12.73 7.76 -3.14
N GLY A 114 13.53 6.97 -2.43
CA GLY A 114 13.24 6.51 -1.06
C GLY A 114 12.63 5.11 -1.08
N ARG A 115 13.34 4.14 -0.47
CA ARG A 115 12.93 2.72 -0.45
C ARG A 115 12.36 2.27 0.89
N ASP A 116 12.46 3.09 1.92
CA ASP A 116 11.91 2.79 3.24
C ASP A 116 10.76 3.71 3.58
N VAL A 117 9.70 3.17 4.18
CA VAL A 117 8.60 3.96 4.73
C VAL A 117 8.18 3.42 6.09
N SER A 118 7.86 4.33 7.00
CA SER A 118 6.95 4.08 8.11
C SER A 118 5.87 5.16 8.13
N GLY A 119 4.63 4.73 8.31
CA GLY A 119 3.49 5.62 8.15
C GLY A 119 2.17 4.98 8.55
N VAL A 120 1.08 5.58 8.09
CA VAL A 120 -0.28 5.20 8.45
C VAL A 120 -1.09 4.92 7.18
N VAL A 121 -1.83 3.81 7.17
CA VAL A 121 -2.72 3.47 6.07
C VAL A 121 -3.85 4.51 5.99
N MET A 122 -3.99 5.10 4.81
CA MET A 122 -5.02 6.11 4.50
C MET A 122 -6.20 5.53 3.76
N GLU A 123 -5.96 4.61 2.84
CA GLU A 123 -6.99 3.98 2.00
C GLU A 123 -6.53 2.58 1.59
N CYS A 124 -7.49 1.67 1.44
CA CYS A 124 -7.26 0.28 1.03
C CYS A 124 -8.10 -0.05 -0.21
N GLY A 125 -7.52 -0.82 -1.13
CA GLY A 125 -8.26 -1.47 -2.20
C GLY A 125 -9.20 -2.56 -1.68
N LEU A 126 -10.16 -2.96 -2.51
CA LEU A 126 -11.26 -3.85 -2.13
C LEU A 126 -10.81 -5.27 -1.71
N ASP A 127 -9.64 -5.72 -2.17
CA ASP A 127 -9.10 -7.05 -1.88
C ASP A 127 -8.15 -7.07 -0.69
N VAL A 128 -7.85 -5.91 -0.10
CA VAL A 128 -7.02 -5.82 1.11
C VAL A 128 -7.83 -6.30 2.32
N LYS A 129 -7.37 -7.37 2.98
CA LYS A 129 -8.09 -7.99 4.12
C LYS A 129 -7.40 -7.79 5.48
N TYR A 130 -6.08 -7.66 5.49
CA TYR A 130 -5.28 -7.66 6.73
C TYR A 130 -4.89 -6.26 7.22
N PHE A 131 -5.19 -5.22 6.43
CA PHE A 131 -4.91 -3.84 6.76
C PHE A 131 -6.17 -3.01 6.59
N ARG A 132 -6.31 -1.99 7.43
CA ARG A 132 -7.40 -1.01 7.38
C ARG A 132 -6.84 0.39 7.58
N GLU A 133 -7.67 1.38 7.25
CA GLU A 133 -7.37 2.78 7.56
C GLU A 133 -6.93 2.95 9.02
N ARG A 134 -5.93 3.81 9.22
CA ARG A 134 -5.29 4.15 10.50
C ARG A 134 -4.33 3.10 11.07
N ASP A 135 -4.13 1.97 10.40
CA ASP A 135 -3.09 1.03 10.83
C ASP A 135 -1.70 1.63 10.63
N GLU A 136 -0.84 1.50 11.64
CA GLU A 136 0.56 1.90 11.56
C GLU A 136 1.39 0.80 10.87
N VAL A 137 2.07 1.16 9.79
CA VAL A 137 2.76 0.22 8.91
C VAL A 137 4.18 0.67 8.59
N TRP A 138 4.98 -0.28 8.11
CA TRP A 138 6.30 -0.06 7.52
C TRP A 138 6.48 -0.95 6.28
N ALA A 139 7.39 -0.57 5.39
CA ALA A 139 7.65 -1.33 4.18
C ALA A 139 9.01 -1.01 3.55
N ALA A 140 9.54 -2.01 2.83
CA ALA A 140 10.62 -1.85 1.87
C ALA A 140 10.00 -1.80 0.46
N ILE A 141 10.13 -0.65 -0.21
CA ILE A 141 9.52 -0.38 -1.50
C ILE A 141 10.41 -0.94 -2.62
N PRO A 142 9.87 -1.72 -3.57
CA PRO A 142 10.64 -2.17 -4.72
C PRO A 142 11.22 -1.00 -5.54
N PRO A 143 12.44 -1.10 -6.08
CA PRO A 143 13.14 0.01 -6.75
C PRO A 143 12.49 0.46 -8.07
N TRP A 144 11.64 -0.37 -8.68
CA TRP A 144 10.90 0.01 -9.89
C TRP A 144 9.65 0.85 -9.60
N LYS A 145 9.16 0.91 -8.36
CA LYS A 145 8.00 1.74 -7.97
C LYS A 145 8.39 3.17 -7.56
N GLN A 146 7.41 4.08 -7.56
CA GLN A 146 7.54 5.41 -6.95
C GLN A 146 7.80 5.27 -5.44
N GLY A 147 8.66 6.14 -4.91
CA GLY A 147 9.20 6.02 -3.56
C GLY A 147 8.49 6.77 -2.45
N SER A 148 9.11 6.76 -1.28
CA SER A 148 8.61 7.32 -0.03
C SER A 148 9.09 8.74 0.30
N LEU A 149 9.92 9.38 -0.53
CA LEU A 149 10.25 10.80 -0.39
C LEU A 149 9.11 11.71 -0.87
N ALA A 150 7.89 11.40 -0.45
CA ALA A 150 6.64 12.07 -0.78
C ALA A 150 5.69 11.99 0.44
N GLU A 151 4.64 12.82 0.47
CA GLU A 151 3.66 12.78 1.55
C GLU A 151 2.86 11.47 1.59
N PHE A 152 2.62 10.86 0.42
CA PHE A 152 1.90 9.59 0.29
C PHE A 152 2.61 8.63 -0.67
N VAL A 153 2.42 7.33 -0.44
CA VAL A 153 2.92 6.28 -1.32
C VAL A 153 1.90 5.16 -1.48
N VAL A 154 1.83 4.57 -2.68
CA VAL A 154 1.00 3.40 -2.96
C VAL A 154 1.86 2.14 -2.93
N LEU A 155 1.38 1.11 -2.24
CA LEU A 155 2.07 -0.17 -2.07
C LEU A 155 1.07 -1.32 -2.20
N SER A 156 1.56 -2.50 -2.59
CA SER A 156 0.78 -3.73 -2.50
C SER A 156 0.64 -4.12 -1.02
N ALA A 157 -0.52 -4.67 -0.64
CA ALA A 157 -0.72 -5.23 0.70
C ALA A 157 0.31 -6.31 1.07
N ASN A 158 0.95 -6.97 0.08
CA ASN A 158 1.99 -7.96 0.31
C ASN A 158 3.38 -7.35 0.57
N GLU A 159 3.56 -6.05 0.33
CA GLU A 159 4.82 -5.33 0.52
C GLU A 159 4.89 -4.62 1.89
N ILE A 160 3.75 -4.50 2.57
CA ILE A 160 3.64 -3.79 3.84
C ILE A 160 3.49 -4.76 5.03
N SER A 161 3.87 -4.29 6.21
CA SER A 161 3.67 -4.99 7.47
C SER A 161 3.32 -3.99 8.57
N HIS A 162 2.72 -4.44 9.66
CA HIS A 162 2.54 -3.57 10.82
C HIS A 162 3.90 -3.19 11.41
N LYS A 163 4.11 -1.90 11.69
CA LYS A 163 5.34 -1.50 12.38
C LYS A 163 5.31 -2.02 13.83
N PRO A 164 6.47 -2.29 14.45
CA PRO A 164 6.54 -2.58 15.87
C PRO A 164 5.92 -1.45 16.70
N LYS A 165 5.03 -1.79 17.64
CA LYS A 165 4.37 -0.82 18.53
C LYS A 165 5.34 -0.09 19.45
N SER A 166 6.48 -0.70 19.75
CA SER A 166 7.53 -0.15 20.61
C SER A 166 8.43 0.88 19.92
N MET A 167 8.24 1.10 18.61
CA MET A 167 9.09 1.99 17.82
C MET A 167 8.30 3.21 17.33
N SER A 168 8.95 4.37 17.36
CA SER A 168 8.49 5.55 16.63
C SER A 168 8.55 5.32 15.12
N HIS A 169 7.82 6.13 14.34
CA HIS A 169 7.91 6.06 12.88
C HIS A 169 9.33 6.32 12.36
N THR A 170 10.07 7.24 12.99
CA THR A 170 11.44 7.56 12.60
C THR A 170 12.38 6.36 12.77
N GLU A 171 12.30 5.67 13.90
CA GLU A 171 13.11 4.46 14.14
C GLU A 171 12.67 3.31 13.23
N ALA A 172 11.35 3.14 13.07
CA ALA A 172 10.82 2.08 12.23
C ALA A 172 11.21 2.26 10.75
N ALA A 173 11.25 3.49 10.25
CA ALA A 173 11.64 3.76 8.85
C ALA A 173 13.12 3.47 8.54
N ALA A 174 13.97 3.23 9.55
CA ALA A 174 15.39 2.92 9.32
C ALA A 174 15.67 1.43 9.03
N ILE A 175 14.65 0.56 9.08
CA ILE A 175 14.82 -0.89 9.13
C ILE A 175 14.44 -1.64 7.84
N PRO A 176 13.29 -1.39 7.19
CA PRO A 176 12.70 -2.37 6.26
C PRO A 176 13.64 -2.81 5.13
N TYR A 177 14.30 -1.90 4.43
CA TYR A 177 15.12 -2.19 3.27
C TYR A 177 16.40 -2.95 3.64
N VAL A 178 17.08 -2.49 4.70
CA VAL A 178 18.29 -3.16 5.21
C VAL A 178 17.97 -4.52 5.83
N ALA A 179 16.86 -4.64 6.56
CA ALA A 179 16.44 -5.89 7.18
C ALA A 179 16.04 -6.93 6.14
N THR A 180 15.29 -6.52 5.10
CA THR A 180 14.90 -7.42 4.00
C THR A 180 16.11 -7.86 3.18
N THR A 181 17.08 -6.97 2.96
CA THR A 181 18.35 -7.30 2.31
C THR A 181 19.16 -8.32 3.13
N ALA A 182 19.33 -8.07 4.44
CA ALA A 182 20.04 -8.99 5.34
C ALA A 182 19.32 -10.35 5.44
N TRP A 183 17.99 -10.35 5.56
CA TRP A 183 17.19 -11.56 5.60
C TRP A 183 17.33 -12.37 4.31
N SER A 184 17.28 -11.71 3.15
CA SER A 184 17.48 -12.36 1.86
C SER A 184 18.85 -13.03 1.79
N ALA A 185 19.92 -12.29 2.13
CA ALA A 185 21.28 -12.81 2.10
C ALA A 185 21.51 -13.98 3.08
N LEU A 186 21.06 -13.84 4.33
CA LEU A 186 21.36 -14.81 5.39
C LEU A 186 20.44 -16.03 5.34
N VAL A 187 19.13 -15.82 5.21
CA VAL A 187 18.12 -16.89 5.34
C VAL A 187 17.77 -17.47 3.98
N ASN A 188 17.41 -16.64 3.00
CA ASN A 188 16.93 -17.13 1.71
C ASN A 188 18.08 -17.68 0.84
N THR A 189 19.18 -16.94 0.73
CA THR A 189 20.35 -17.34 -0.07
C THR A 189 21.34 -18.17 0.74
N GLY A 190 21.70 -17.71 1.95
CA GLY A 190 22.67 -18.38 2.81
C GLY A 190 22.14 -19.63 3.52
N GLY A 191 20.82 -19.85 3.51
CA GLY A 191 20.21 -21.04 4.10
C GLY A 191 20.36 -21.13 5.62
N LEU A 192 20.64 -20.02 6.31
CA LEU A 192 20.73 -20.00 7.77
C LEU A 192 19.36 -20.31 8.37
N LYS A 193 19.30 -21.43 9.08
CA LYS A 193 18.11 -21.89 9.81
C LYS A 193 18.49 -22.07 11.27
N ARG A 194 17.51 -22.05 12.17
CA ARG A 194 17.72 -22.28 13.61
C ARG A 194 18.57 -23.53 13.91
N ARG A 195 18.48 -24.57 13.08
CA ARG A 195 19.25 -25.83 13.23
C ARG A 195 20.72 -25.73 12.80
N THR A 196 21.10 -24.71 12.05
CA THR A 196 22.49 -24.48 11.61
C THR A 196 23.31 -23.80 12.72
N ILE A 197 22.65 -23.25 13.74
CA ILE A 197 23.28 -22.51 14.84
C ILE A 197 22.83 -23.14 16.18
N SER A 198 23.60 -24.12 16.66
CA SER A 198 23.67 -24.72 18.04
C SER A 198 22.91 -26.05 18.35
N PRO A 199 23.48 -26.95 19.20
CA PRO A 199 22.73 -27.97 19.96
C PRO A 199 21.70 -27.29 20.90
N PRO A 200 20.71 -28.03 21.42
CA PRO A 200 19.39 -27.49 21.74
C PRO A 200 19.38 -26.72 23.06
N ILE A 201 19.01 -25.43 23.07
CA ILE A 201 18.25 -24.77 24.15
C ILE A 201 17.45 -23.58 23.54
N VAL A 202 16.09 -23.69 23.54
CA VAL A 202 15.02 -22.73 24.01
C VAL A 202 15.26 -21.21 23.75
N GLU A 203 14.39 -20.32 23.22
CA GLU A 203 12.95 -20.27 22.88
C GLU A 203 12.62 -19.05 21.96
N HIS A 204 11.43 -19.12 21.34
CA HIS A 204 10.54 -18.08 20.77
C HIS A 204 11.06 -16.70 20.31
N PHE A 205 11.36 -16.61 19.01
CA PHE A 205 10.91 -15.48 18.18
C PHE A 205 10.00 -16.03 17.07
N ASN A 206 8.75 -15.56 17.03
CA ASN A 206 7.77 -15.92 16.02
C ASN A 206 7.40 -14.64 15.27
N PHE A 207 7.97 -14.45 14.08
CA PHE A 207 7.46 -13.49 13.11
C PHE A 207 6.45 -14.25 12.23
N PRO A 208 5.14 -14.00 12.34
CA PRO A 208 4.17 -14.66 11.47
C PRO A 208 4.31 -14.05 10.06
N ASN A 209 4.76 -14.89 9.12
CA ASN A 209 4.45 -14.83 7.69
C ASN A 209 4.60 -13.47 6.97
N CYS A 210 5.79 -12.85 7.03
CA CYS A 210 6.21 -11.95 5.95
C CYS A 210 6.79 -12.81 4.81
N HIS A 211 5.94 -13.30 3.92
CA HIS A 211 6.38 -13.74 2.60
C HIS A 211 6.70 -12.50 1.76
N LEU A 212 7.80 -11.81 2.09
CA LEU A 212 8.39 -10.81 1.22
C LEU A 212 9.11 -11.59 0.11
N LEU A 213 8.36 -11.86 -0.95
CA LEU A 213 8.88 -12.42 -2.20
C LEU A 213 9.77 -11.36 -2.85
N PHE A 214 11.06 -11.64 -2.91
CA PHE A 214 11.95 -11.08 -3.93
C PHE A 214 11.94 -11.99 -5.15
#